data_AF-A0A0P7KLM7-F1
#
_entry.id   AF-A0A0P7KLM7-F1
#
_cell.length_a   1.000
_cell.length_b   1.000
_cell.length_c   1.000
_cell.angle_alpha   90.00
_cell.angle_beta   90.00
_cell.angle_gamma   90.00
#
_symmetry.space_group_name_H-M   'P 1'
#
loop_
_entity.id
_entity.type
_entity.pdbx_description
1 polymer ?
#
loop_
_entity_poly.entity_id
_entity_poly.type
_entity_poly.pdbx_seq_one_letter_code
_entity_poly.pdbx_strand_id
1 'polypeptide(L)'
;MELTKEDLPEIGDRNSILEFAAGFNGYTHFGSFGACSDAAWAKKRETLIDLRNELFFSYRASNHLGTDDFVKTYADLHPYFLRLLDGE
;
A
#
# COMPACT_ATOMS: atom_id res chain seq x y z
N MET A 1 11.47 -12.07 -2.03
CA MET A 1 11.79 -11.14 -3.11
C MET A 1 11.87 -9.77 -2.48
N GLU A 2 13.01 -9.12 -2.62
CA GLU A 2 13.23 -7.74 -2.16
C GLU A 2 12.48 -6.82 -3.14
N LEU A 3 11.74 -5.83 -2.62
CA LEU A 3 10.96 -4.92 -3.44
C LEU A 3 11.92 -3.89 -4.03
N THR A 4 11.87 -3.66 -5.33
CA THR A 4 12.65 -2.63 -6.03
C THR A 4 11.73 -1.61 -6.69
N LYS A 5 12.31 -0.55 -7.26
CA LYS A 5 11.55 0.46 -8.02
C LYS A 5 10.88 -0.10 -9.27
N GLU A 6 11.49 -1.12 -9.89
CA GLU A 6 10.95 -1.76 -11.10
C GLU A 6 9.68 -2.56 -10.80
N ASP A 7 9.47 -2.93 -9.54
CA ASP A 7 8.27 -3.61 -9.07
C ASP A 7 7.10 -2.65 -8.78
N LEU A 8 7.31 -1.33 -8.85
CA LEU A 8 6.26 -0.34 -8.60
C LEU A 8 5.34 -0.21 -9.83
N PRO A 9 4.02 -0.39 -9.68
CA PRO A 9 3.06 -0.12 -10.73
C PRO A 9 3.13 1.32 -11.27
N GLU A 10 2.78 1.50 -12.55
CA GLU A 10 2.56 2.83 -13.11
C GLU A 10 1.40 3.54 -12.38
N ILE A 11 1.57 4.84 -12.11
CA ILE A 11 0.50 5.64 -11.51
C ILE A 11 -0.72 5.66 -12.45
N GLY A 12 -1.87 5.26 -11.93
CA GLY A 12 -3.13 5.21 -12.71
C GLY A 12 -3.41 3.87 -13.37
N ASP A 13 -2.44 2.94 -13.42
CA ASP A 13 -2.71 1.57 -13.83
C ASP A 13 -3.42 0.82 -12.69
N ARG A 14 -4.75 0.94 -12.70
CA ARG A 14 -5.65 0.36 -11.69
C ARG A 14 -5.36 -1.12 -11.43
N ASN A 15 -5.13 -1.93 -12.47
CA ASN A 15 -5.03 -3.38 -12.30
C ASN A 15 -3.69 -3.75 -11.66
N SER A 16 -2.59 -3.17 -12.13
CA SER A 16 -1.27 -3.38 -11.54
C SER A 16 -1.20 -2.88 -10.09
N ILE A 17 -1.83 -1.75 -9.78
CA ILE A 17 -1.94 -1.24 -8.40
C ILE A 17 -2.75 -2.20 -7.52
N LEU A 18 -3.83 -2.77 -8.05
CA LEU A 18 -4.66 -3.74 -7.33
C LEU A 18 -3.85 -5.00 -7.00
N GLU A 19 -3.14 -5.57 -7.97
CA GLU A 19 -2.29 -6.75 -7.77
C GLU A 19 -1.18 -6.47 -6.75
N PHE A 20 -0.55 -5.30 -6.85
CA PHE A 20 0.48 -4.88 -5.91
C PHE A 20 -0.05 -4.72 -4.47
N ALA A 21 -1.21 -4.08 -4.32
CA ALA A 21 -1.88 -3.90 -3.03
C ALA A 21 -2.32 -5.25 -2.42
N ALA A 22 -2.90 -6.13 -3.23
CA ALA A 22 -3.34 -7.46 -2.82
C ALA A 22 -2.18 -8.41 -2.49
N GLY A 23 -0.99 -8.17 -3.07
CA GLY A 23 0.23 -8.93 -2.80
C GLY A 23 0.81 -8.71 -1.40
N PHE A 24 0.27 -7.78 -0.60
CA PHE A 24 0.63 -7.58 0.80
C PHE A 24 -0.55 -7.94 1.71
N ASN A 25 -0.32 -8.77 2.73
CA ASN A 25 -1.33 -9.09 3.73
C ASN A 25 -1.02 -8.37 5.05
N GLY A 26 -1.63 -7.20 5.26
CA GLY A 26 -1.47 -6.42 6.49
C GLY A 26 -1.94 -7.15 7.75
N TYR A 27 -2.91 -8.05 7.65
CA TYR A 27 -3.37 -8.83 8.80
C TYR A 27 -2.32 -9.83 9.28
N THR A 28 -1.62 -10.47 8.35
CA THR A 28 -0.50 -11.38 8.69
C THR A 28 0.66 -10.59 9.31
N HIS A 29 0.94 -9.39 8.79
CA HIS A 29 2.06 -8.58 9.28
C HIS A 29 1.81 -7.97 10.67
N PHE A 30 0.62 -7.39 10.89
CA PHE A 30 0.27 -6.72 12.16
C PHE A 30 -0.49 -7.61 13.15
N GLY A 31 -0.83 -8.85 12.77
CA GLY A 31 -1.45 -9.87 13.62
C GLY A 31 -2.95 -9.71 13.86
N SER A 32 -3.56 -8.58 13.51
CA SER A 32 -5.01 -8.38 13.64
C SER A 32 -5.54 -7.31 12.69
N PHE A 33 -6.86 -7.29 12.49
CA PHE A 33 -7.55 -6.20 11.79
C PHE A 33 -7.33 -4.86 12.50
N GLY A 34 -7.47 -4.81 13.83
CA GLY A 34 -7.33 -3.59 14.62
C GLY A 34 -5.94 -2.98 14.48
N ALA A 35 -4.89 -3.77 14.71
CA ALA A 35 -3.51 -3.30 14.57
C ALA A 35 -3.16 -2.85 13.14
N CYS A 36 -3.65 -3.59 12.12
CA CYS A 36 -3.49 -3.22 10.72
C CYS A 36 -4.19 -1.89 10.41
N SER A 37 -5.43 -1.71 10.89
CA SER A 37 -6.20 -0.47 10.76
C SER A 37 -5.48 0.70 11.43
N ASP A 38 -5.09 0.55 12.69
CA ASP A 38 -4.41 1.60 13.46
C ASP A 38 -3.11 2.04 12.79
N ALA A 39 -2.31 1.10 12.27
CA ALA A 39 -1.10 1.40 11.53
C ALA A 39 -1.37 2.16 10.21
N ALA A 40 -2.40 1.75 9.44
CA ALA A 40 -2.80 2.43 8.21
C ALA A 40 -3.30 3.86 8.48
N TRP A 41 -4.07 4.06 9.54
CA TRP A 41 -4.58 5.39 9.93
C TRP A 41 -3.53 6.30 10.54
N ALA A 42 -2.48 5.74 11.17
CA ALA A 42 -1.37 6.52 11.69
C ALA A 42 -0.54 7.22 10.59
N LYS A 43 -0.57 6.70 9.35
CA LYS A 43 0.09 7.29 8.17
C LYS A 43 1.55 7.67 8.43
N LYS A 44 2.29 6.82 9.16
CA LYS A 44 3.69 7.07 9.51
C LYS A 44 4.57 7.20 8.27
N ARG A 45 4.38 6.30 7.29
CA ARG A 45 5.07 6.33 5.99
C ARG A 45 6.61 6.38 6.13
N GLU A 46 7.13 5.72 7.18
CA GLU A 46 8.55 5.68 7.53
C GLU A 46 9.23 4.44 6.92
N THR A 47 8.47 3.35 6.76
CA THR A 47 8.95 2.08 6.22
C THR A 47 8.12 1.62 5.02
N LEU A 48 8.68 0.72 4.20
CA LEU A 48 7.93 0.10 3.10
C LEU A 48 6.70 -0.67 3.62
N ILE A 49 6.78 -1.22 4.83
CA ILE A 49 5.65 -1.89 5.51
C ILE A 49 4.52 -0.89 5.76
N ASP A 50 4.81 0.32 6.26
CA ASP A 50 3.78 1.34 6.50
C ASP A 50 3.05 1.69 5.21
N LEU A 51 3.79 1.90 4.12
CA LEU A 51 3.23 2.26 2.81
C LEU A 51 2.38 1.13 2.24
N ARG A 52 2.89 -0.11 2.26
CA ARG A 52 2.17 -1.29 1.77
C ARG A 52 0.91 -1.55 2.59
N ASN A 53 0.95 -1.32 3.90
CA ASN A 53 -0.20 -1.48 4.77
C ASN A 53 -1.28 -0.42 4.53
N GLU A 54 -0.89 0.85 4.37
CA GLU A 54 -1.83 1.94 4.03
C GLU A 54 -2.53 1.65 2.69
N LEU A 55 -1.77 1.20 1.68
CA LEU A 55 -2.33 0.82 0.39
C LEU A 55 -3.23 -0.43 0.47
N PHE A 56 -2.80 -1.48 1.16
CA PHE A 56 -3.60 -2.69 1.37
C PHE A 56 -4.93 -2.38 2.03
N PHE A 57 -4.92 -1.54 3.07
CA PHE A 57 -6.13 -1.19 3.79
C PHE A 57 -7.09 -0.35 2.93
N SER A 58 -6.55 0.60 2.14
CA SER A 58 -7.32 1.36 1.16
C SER A 58 -7.96 0.46 0.10
N TYR A 59 -7.19 -0.47 -0.47
CA TYR A 59 -7.69 -1.49 -1.40
C TYR A 59 -8.83 -2.32 -0.79
N ARG A 60 -8.70 -2.78 0.46
CA ARG A 60 -9.74 -3.54 1.16
C ARG A 60 -11.01 -2.72 1.35
N ALA A 61 -10.90 -1.45 1.71
CA ALA A 61 -12.04 -0.54 1.86
C ALA A 61 -12.72 -0.29 0.50
N SER A 62 -11.95 0.04 -0.53
CA SER A 62 -12.43 0.23 -1.90
C SER A 62 -13.19 -0.98 -2.44
N ASN A 63 -12.69 -2.20 -2.21
CA ASN A 63 -13.41 -3.42 -2.59
C ASN A 63 -14.74 -3.59 -1.88
N HIS A 64 -14.85 -3.20 -0.60
CA HIS A 64 -16.13 -3.27 0.12
C HIS A 64 -17.13 -2.20 -0.35
N LEU A 65 -16.64 -1.05 -0.79
CA LEU A 65 -17.46 0.08 -1.22
C LEU A 65 -17.74 0.08 -2.73
N GLY A 66 -17.04 -0.75 -3.51
CA GLY A 66 -17.11 -0.73 -4.98
C GLY A 66 -16.46 0.51 -5.60
N THR A 67 -15.45 1.09 -4.95
CA THR A 67 -14.72 2.28 -5.41
C THR A 67 -13.29 1.94 -5.82
N ASP A 68 -12.59 2.93 -6.39
CA ASP A 68 -11.18 2.82 -6.81
C ASP A 68 -10.27 3.80 -6.04
N ASP A 69 -10.66 4.19 -4.82
CA ASP A 69 -9.90 5.16 -3.99
C ASP A 69 -8.46 4.71 -3.69
N PHE A 70 -8.19 3.41 -3.76
CA PHE A 70 -6.86 2.84 -3.65
C PHE A 70 -5.91 3.32 -4.77
N VAL A 71 -6.40 3.66 -5.96
CA VAL A 71 -5.59 4.21 -7.06
C VAL A 71 -5.05 5.59 -6.68
N LYS A 72 -5.92 6.44 -6.12
CA LYS A 72 -5.51 7.76 -5.60
C LYS A 72 -4.57 7.61 -4.41
N THR A 73 -4.88 6.68 -3.51
CA THR A 73 -4.02 6.38 -2.35
C THR A 73 -2.62 5.98 -2.82
N TYR A 74 -2.52 5.11 -3.83
CA TYR A 74 -1.24 4.74 -4.41
C TYR A 74 -0.48 5.95 -4.97
N ALA A 75 -1.15 6.81 -5.74
CA ALA A 75 -0.54 8.02 -6.27
C ALA A 75 0.02 8.94 -5.15
N ASP A 76 -0.70 9.07 -4.03
CA ASP A 76 -0.27 9.83 -2.87
C ASP A 76 0.94 9.19 -2.16
N LEU A 77 1.02 7.85 -2.16
CA LEU A 77 2.11 7.08 -1.53
C LEU A 77 3.34 6.93 -2.44
N HIS A 78 3.18 7.06 -3.75
CA HIS A 78 4.23 6.79 -4.75
C HIS A 78 5.55 7.54 -4.48
N PRO A 79 5.55 8.85 -4.13
CA PRO A 79 6.80 9.56 -3.80
C PRO A 79 7.52 8.97 -2.57
N TYR A 80 6.78 8.41 -1.61
CA TYR A 80 7.37 7.78 -0.42
C TYR A 80 7.97 6.42 -0.75
N PHE A 81 7.33 5.64 -1.63
CA PHE A 81 7.89 4.40 -2.14
C PHE A 81 9.23 4.65 -2.83
N LEU A 82 9.27 5.61 -3.76
CA LEU A 82 10.52 5.97 -4.44
C LEU A 82 11.61 6.37 -3.47
N ARG A 83 11.30 7.24 -2.49
CA ARG A 83 12.26 7.70 -1.48
C ARG A 83 12.86 6.56 -0.65
N LEU A 84 12.03 5.61 -0.22
CA LEU A 84 12.50 4.50 0.62
C LEU A 84 13.29 3.46 -0.19
N LEU A 85 12.94 3.26 -1.46
CA LEU A 85 13.66 2.37 -2.39
C LEU A 85 14.93 3.01 -2.98
N ASP A 86 15.11 4.32 -2.86
CA ASP A 86 16.34 5.05 -3.20
C ASP A 86 17.39 5.03 -2.07
N GLY A 87 16.95 4.72 -0.85
CA GLY A 87 17.76 4.80 0.37
C GLY A 87 18.28 3.46 0.90
N GLU A 88 18.06 2.37 0.16
CA GLU A 88 18.63 1.03 0.40
C GLU A 88 19.86 0.78 -0.49
#